data_AF-A0A3D1JP58-F1
#
_entry.id   AF-A0A3D1JP58-F1
#
_cell.length_a   1.000
_cell.length_b   1.000
_cell.length_c   1.000
_cell.angle_alpha   90.00
_cell.angle_beta   90.00
_cell.angle_gamma   90.00
#
_symmetry.space_group_name_H-M   'P 1'
#
loop_
_entity.id
_entity.type
_entity.pdbx_description
1 polymer ?
#
loop_
_entity_poly.entity_id
_entity_poly.type
_entity_poly.pdbx_seq_one_letter_code
_entity_poly.pdbx_strand_id
1 'polypeptide(L)'
;MESPVALPDPACPPAASGWWVVCLCADWCGTCRDYRALFDALAPAYPGVRFVWVDIEDEADVAGDLDVETFPTLLIADGQTARFLGPLLPQAGVLSRLIESLQADQSSARADPQAQAVFERVRTAHG
;
A
#
# COMPACT_ATOMS: atom_id res chain seq x y z
N MET A 1 -14.21 8.49 -28.21
CA MET A 1 -13.47 7.46 -28.96
C MET A 1 -12.49 6.87 -27.98
N GLU A 2 -13.01 5.92 -27.22
CA GLU A 2 -12.42 5.38 -26.00
C GLU A 2 -11.05 4.76 -26.28
N SER A 3 -10.04 5.22 -25.54
CA SER A 3 -8.78 4.48 -25.44
C SER A 3 -9.07 3.17 -24.72
N PRO A 4 -8.84 2.00 -25.33
CA PRO A 4 -8.94 0.75 -24.61
C PRO A 4 -7.82 0.73 -23.58
N VAL A 5 -8.17 0.79 -22.30
CA VAL A 5 -7.23 0.47 -21.23
C VAL A 5 -6.91 -1.02 -21.41
N ALA A 6 -5.73 -1.31 -21.96
CA ALA A 6 -5.25 -2.66 -22.10
C ALA A 6 -5.00 -3.18 -20.68
N LEU A 7 -5.86 -4.09 -20.23
CA LEU A 7 -5.58 -4.93 -19.07
C LEU A 7 -4.28 -5.70 -19.37
N PRO A 8 -3.26 -5.66 -18.49
CA PRO A 8 -2.02 -6.38 -18.73
C PRO A 8 -2.24 -7.90 -18.73
N ASP A 9 -1.59 -8.55 -19.69
CA ASP A 9 -1.66 -9.98 -20.03
C ASP A 9 -1.16 -10.89 -18.88
N PRO A 10 -1.84 -12.02 -18.58
CA PRO A 10 -1.44 -12.95 -17.52
C PRO A 10 -0.44 -14.02 -18.01
N ALA A 11 0.72 -13.62 -18.52
CA ALA A 11 1.74 -14.57 -18.98
C ALA A 11 3.16 -14.27 -18.46
N CYS A 12 3.60 -15.15 -17.56
CA CYS A 12 4.99 -15.47 -17.17
C CYS A 12 5.64 -14.60 -16.05
N PRO A 13 6.02 -15.19 -14.89
CA PRO A 13 6.66 -14.46 -13.79
C PRO A 13 8.21 -14.48 -13.90
N PRO A 14 8.88 -13.42 -13.43
CA PRO A 14 10.21 -13.59 -12.84
C PRO A 14 10.35 -12.87 -11.49
N ALA A 15 10.69 -13.64 -10.45
CA ALA A 15 10.99 -13.25 -9.08
C ALA A 15 9.82 -12.66 -8.27
N ALA A 16 9.82 -12.95 -6.97
CA ALA A 16 8.91 -12.35 -5.99
C ALA A 16 8.89 -10.82 -6.19
N SER A 17 7.82 -10.32 -6.82
CA SER A 17 7.56 -8.89 -6.88
C SER A 17 7.29 -8.49 -5.44
N GLY A 18 8.31 -7.94 -4.78
CA GLY A 18 8.31 -7.74 -3.35
C GLY A 18 7.55 -6.49 -2.94
N TRP A 19 6.48 -6.12 -3.64
CA TRP A 19 5.74 -4.91 -3.35
C TRP A 19 4.89 -5.06 -2.10
N TRP A 20 4.78 -3.97 -1.35
CA TRP A 20 3.97 -3.92 -0.13
C TRP A 20 2.98 -2.78 -0.25
N VAL A 21 1.73 -3.07 0.10
CA VAL A 21 0.69 -2.07 0.28
C VAL A 21 0.19 -2.25 1.69
N VAL A 22 0.46 -1.26 2.54
CA VAL A 22 0.19 -1.29 3.96
C VAL A 22 -0.90 -0.28 4.26
N CYS A 23 -2.03 -0.70 4.85
CA CYS A 23 -2.95 0.26 5.47
C CYS A 23 -2.58 0.45 6.93
N LEU A 24 -2.28 1.70 7.29
CA LEU A 24 -2.30 2.20 8.65
C LEU A 24 -3.74 2.63 8.96
N CYS A 25 -4.40 1.80 9.76
CA CYS A 25 -5.82 1.85 10.02
C CYS A 25 -6.05 1.82 11.56
N ALA A 26 -7.26 2.14 12.01
CA ALA A 26 -7.65 2.09 13.43
C ALA A 26 -9.10 1.58 13.59
N ASP A 27 -9.40 0.85 14.67
CA ASP A 27 -10.69 0.15 14.84
C ASP A 27 -11.89 1.11 14.95
N TRP A 28 -11.68 2.28 15.58
CA TRP A 28 -12.72 3.31 15.72
C TRP A 28 -13.06 4.04 14.41
N CYS A 29 -12.25 3.86 13.34
CA CYS A 29 -12.46 4.55 12.08
C CYS A 29 -13.41 3.77 11.15
N GLY A 30 -14.64 4.28 10.98
CA GLY A 30 -15.63 3.69 10.07
C GLY A 30 -15.11 3.55 8.63
N THR A 31 -14.40 4.56 8.13
CA THR A 31 -13.80 4.55 6.78
C THR A 31 -12.77 3.43 6.60
N CYS A 32 -12.02 3.07 7.65
CA CYS A 32 -11.09 1.94 7.59
C CYS A 32 -11.86 0.63 7.37
N ARG A 33 -13.01 0.44 8.01
CA ARG A 33 -13.82 -0.78 7.82
C ARG A 33 -14.26 -0.98 6.36
N ASP A 34 -14.70 0.09 5.70
CA ASP A 34 -15.00 0.07 4.26
C ASP A 34 -13.74 -0.22 3.42
N TYR A 35 -12.60 0.37 3.82
CA TYR A 35 -11.32 0.14 3.18
C TYR A 35 -10.90 -1.34 3.24
N ARG A 36 -11.18 -2.04 4.34
CA ARG A 36 -10.83 -3.46 4.51
C ARG A 36 -11.48 -4.34 3.46
N ALA A 37 -12.77 -4.14 3.19
CA ALA A 37 -13.50 -4.89 2.18
C ALA A 37 -12.93 -4.65 0.77
N LEU A 38 -12.55 -3.40 0.48
CA LEU A 38 -11.88 -3.03 -0.76
C LEU A 38 -10.50 -3.67 -0.89
N PHE A 39 -9.73 -3.71 0.20
CA PHE A 39 -8.40 -4.33 0.25
C PHE A 39 -8.47 -5.82 -0.07
N ASP A 40 -9.42 -6.53 0.54
CA ASP A 40 -9.66 -7.95 0.32
C ASP A 40 -10.07 -8.25 -1.13
N ALA A 41 -10.89 -7.37 -1.72
CA ALA A 41 -11.30 -7.48 -3.12
C ALA A 41 -10.14 -7.20 -4.11
N LEU A 42 -9.18 -6.34 -3.76
CA LEU A 42 -8.03 -6.01 -4.61
C LEU A 42 -6.87 -6.99 -4.47
N ALA A 43 -6.68 -7.61 -3.31
CA ALA A 43 -5.63 -8.61 -3.08
C ALA A 43 -5.51 -9.68 -4.19
N PRO A 44 -6.59 -10.32 -4.68
CA PRO A 44 -6.49 -11.31 -5.75
C PRO A 44 -6.10 -10.72 -7.11
N ALA A 45 -6.31 -9.42 -7.34
CA ALA A 45 -5.91 -8.75 -8.58
C ALA A 45 -4.41 -8.48 -8.65
N TYR A 46 -3.70 -8.51 -7.51
CA TYR A 46 -2.28 -8.21 -7.42
C TYR A 46 -1.52 -9.35 -6.69
N PRO A 47 -1.37 -10.54 -7.32
CA PRO A 47 -0.70 -11.69 -6.70
C PRO A 47 0.79 -11.46 -6.37
N GLY A 48 1.40 -10.42 -6.97
CA GLY A 48 2.77 -9.98 -6.69
C GLY A 48 2.85 -8.78 -5.73
N VAL A 49 1.81 -8.52 -4.94
CA VAL A 49 1.79 -7.44 -3.95
C VAL A 49 1.34 -8.00 -2.61
N ARG A 50 2.10 -7.73 -1.55
CA ARG A 50 1.72 -8.06 -0.18
C ARG A 50 0.86 -6.95 0.39
N PHE A 51 -0.42 -7.25 0.59
CA PHE A 51 -1.35 -6.38 1.31
C PHE A 51 -1.20 -6.64 2.81
N VAL A 52 -0.81 -5.61 3.55
CA VAL A 52 -0.65 -5.65 5.01
C VAL A 52 -1.65 -4.70 5.63
N TRP A 53 -2.36 -5.19 6.63
CA TRP A 53 -3.26 -4.38 7.44
C TRP A 53 -2.63 -4.17 8.79
N VAL A 54 -2.35 -2.92 9.13
CA VAL A 54 -1.74 -2.53 10.41
C VAL A 54 -2.79 -1.74 11.18
N ASP A 55 -3.15 -2.27 12.34
CA ASP A 55 -3.94 -1.51 13.29
C ASP A 55 -3.00 -0.73 14.20
N ILE A 56 -2.98 0.60 14.07
CA ILE A 56 -2.05 1.43 14.85
C ILE A 56 -2.36 1.46 16.36
N GLU A 57 -3.53 1.00 16.79
CA GLU A 57 -3.85 0.85 18.21
C GLU A 57 -3.19 -0.41 18.81
N ASP A 58 -3.12 -1.49 18.04
CA ASP A 58 -2.46 -2.74 18.45
C ASP A 58 -0.94 -2.70 18.17
N GLU A 59 -0.56 -2.05 17.07
CA GLU A 59 0.79 -2.04 16.51
C GLU A 59 1.41 -0.63 16.57
N ALA A 60 1.26 0.06 17.70
CA ALA A 60 1.77 1.42 17.88
C ALA A 60 3.30 1.54 17.62
N ASP A 61 4.06 0.47 17.85
CA ASP A 61 5.51 0.41 17.55
C ASP A 61 5.79 0.55 16.05
N VAL A 62 4.88 0.07 15.19
CA VAL A 62 5.00 0.14 13.73
C VAL A 62 4.84 1.58 13.23
N ALA A 63 3.87 2.32 13.77
CA ALA A 63 3.73 3.75 13.51
C ALA A 63 4.93 4.52 14.08
N GLY A 64 5.36 4.21 15.30
CA GLY A 64 6.51 4.83 15.94
C GLY A 64 6.34 6.33 16.06
N ASP A 65 7.22 7.09 15.38
CA ASP A 65 7.20 8.56 15.32
C ASP A 65 6.36 9.10 14.15
N LEU A 66 5.63 8.24 13.43
CA LEU A 66 4.72 8.67 12.39
C LEU A 66 3.47 9.29 13.02
N ASP A 67 3.31 10.60 12.86
CA ASP A 67 2.10 11.31 13.26
C ASP A 67 1.00 11.08 12.22
N VAL A 68 0.27 9.97 12.37
CA VAL A 68 -0.88 9.67 11.51
C VAL A 68 -2.09 10.47 12.00
N GLU A 69 -2.26 11.67 11.46
CA GLU A 69 -3.41 12.53 11.80
C GLU A 69 -4.69 12.13 11.05
N THR A 70 -4.55 11.43 9.92
CA THR A 70 -5.66 11.11 9.01
C THR A 70 -5.70 9.61 8.70
N PHE A 71 -6.83 8.97 9.00
CA PHE A 71 -7.07 7.56 8.70
C PHE A 71 -8.12 7.40 7.58
N PRO A 72 -7.97 6.40 6.69
CA PRO A 72 -6.84 5.48 6.56
C PRO A 72 -5.63 6.11 5.86
N THR A 73 -4.42 5.80 6.34
CA THR A 73 -3.15 6.17 5.68
C THR A 73 -2.53 4.95 5.02
N LEU A 74 -2.08 5.10 3.77
CA LEU A 74 -1.43 4.02 3.04
C LEU A 74 0.05 4.25 2.90
N LEU A 75 0.79 3.16 2.97
CA LEU A 75 2.20 3.09 2.64
C LEU A 75 2.39 2.07 1.52
N ILE A 76 3.00 2.49 0.41
CA ILE A 76 3.33 1.61 -0.72
C ILE A 76 4.84 1.57 -0.87
N ALA A 77 5.40 0.37 -0.98
CA ALA A 77 6.84 0.16 -1.09
C ALA A 77 7.17 -0.92 -2.13
N ASP A 78 8.34 -0.79 -2.76
CA ASP A 78 8.83 -1.78 -3.75
C ASP A 78 9.44 -3.05 -3.12
N GLY A 79 9.44 -3.12 -1.78
CA GLY A 79 10.09 -4.17 -0.99
C GLY A 79 11.40 -3.74 -0.34
N GLN A 80 12.07 -2.74 -0.91
CA GLN A 80 13.26 -2.13 -0.34
C GLN A 80 13.03 -0.67 0.05
N THR A 81 12.33 0.07 -0.80
CA THR A 81 12.09 1.50 -0.57
C THR A 81 10.58 1.82 -0.50
N ALA A 82 10.19 2.60 0.50
CA ALA A 82 8.93 3.31 0.53
C ALA A 82 8.83 4.28 -0.66
N ARG A 83 7.73 4.17 -1.40
CA ARG A 83 7.42 4.97 -2.60
C ARG A 83 6.30 5.97 -2.37
N PHE A 84 5.39 5.65 -1.46
CA PHE A 84 4.27 6.50 -1.13
C PHE A 84 3.91 6.33 0.34
N LEU A 85 3.59 7.44 1.00
CA LEU A 85 2.98 7.47 2.32
C LEU A 85 1.98 8.62 2.34
N GLY A 86 0.71 8.33 2.61
CA GLY A 86 -0.30 9.37 2.74
C GLY A 86 -1.72 8.84 2.87
N PRO A 87 -2.67 9.72 3.28
CA PRO A 87 -4.07 9.35 3.41
C PRO A 87 -4.68 9.03 2.05
N LEU A 88 -5.40 7.91 1.97
CA LEU A 88 -6.14 7.54 0.76
C LEU A 88 -7.51 7.01 1.12
N LEU A 89 -8.56 7.69 0.65
CA LEU A 89 -9.94 7.26 0.84
C LEU A 89 -10.23 5.92 0.12
N PRO A 90 -11.25 5.16 0.58
CA PRO A 90 -11.62 3.85 0.03
C PRO A 90 -12.16 3.94 -1.39
N GLN A 91 -11.25 4.13 -2.35
CA GLN A 91 -11.53 4.27 -3.77
C GLN A 91 -10.65 3.31 -4.54
N ALA A 92 -11.23 2.18 -4.94
CA ALA A 92 -10.47 1.06 -5.51
C ALA A 92 -9.71 1.49 -6.77
N GLY A 93 -10.37 2.25 -7.64
CA GLY A 93 -9.78 2.77 -8.88
C GLY A 93 -8.63 3.76 -8.69
N VAL A 94 -8.56 4.44 -7.54
CA VAL A 94 -7.44 5.34 -7.22
C VAL A 94 -6.27 4.54 -6.67
N LEU A 95 -6.54 3.59 -5.77
CA LEU A 95 -5.50 2.70 -5.24
C LEU A 95 -4.85 1.88 -6.36
N SER A 96 -5.64 1.27 -7.24
CA SER A 96 -5.11 0.49 -8.36
C SER A 96 -4.24 1.34 -9.28
N ARG A 97 -4.72 2.51 -9.70
CA ARG A 97 -3.91 3.45 -10.49
C ARG A 97 -2.63 3.87 -9.80
N LEU A 98 -2.67 4.09 -8.48
CA LEU A 98 -1.50 4.50 -7.72
C LEU A 98 -0.46 3.37 -7.71
N ILE A 99 -0.87 2.12 -7.45
CA ILE A 99 0.01 0.96 -7.50
C ILE A 99 0.61 0.81 -8.90
N GLU A 100 -0.21 0.86 -9.95
CA GLU A 100 0.23 0.73 -11.35
C GLU A 100 1.20 1.86 -11.74
N SER A 101 0.91 3.10 -11.33
CA SER A 101 1.76 4.26 -11.62
C SER A 101 3.12 4.15 -10.93
N LEU A 102 3.16 3.71 -9.67
CA LEU A 102 4.40 3.51 -8.94
C LEU A 102 5.21 2.34 -9.52
N GLN A 103 4.52 1.28 -9.95
CA GLN A 103 5.14 0.13 -10.62
C GLN A 103 5.71 0.47 -11.99
N ALA A 104 5.06 1.37 -12.74
CA ALA A 104 5.57 1.85 -14.01
C ALA A 104 6.78 2.78 -13.84
N ASP A 105 6.80 3.60 -12.78
CA ASP A 105 7.85 4.59 -12.51
C ASP A 105 8.73 4.21 -11.32
N GLN A 106 9.34 3.03 -11.41
CA GLN A 106 10.26 2.51 -10.38
C GLN A 106 11.52 3.35 -10.16
N SER A 107 11.77 4.30 -11.05
CA SER A 107 12.94 5.18 -11.04
C SER A 107 12.70 6.47 -10.24
N SER A 108 11.46 6.80 -9.88
CA SER A 108 11.14 8.03 -9.15
C SER A 108 11.67 8.03 -7.72
N ALA A 109 11.83 9.25 -7.21
CA ALA A 109 12.40 9.55 -5.90
C ALA A 109 11.80 8.70 -4.77
N ARG A 110 12.66 8.32 -3.82
CA ARG A 110 12.24 7.69 -2.57
C ARG A 110 11.24 8.61 -1.86
N ALA A 111 10.25 8.02 -1.18
CA ALA A 111 9.41 8.76 -0.27
C ALA A 111 10.25 9.40 0.86
N ASP A 112 9.61 10.25 1.65
CA ASP A 112 10.21 10.87 2.82
C ASP A 112 10.90 9.83 3.74
N PRO A 113 12.05 10.15 4.38
CA PRO A 113 12.71 9.24 5.32
C PRO A 113 11.78 8.69 6.42
N GLN A 114 10.76 9.44 6.83
CA GLN A 114 9.75 8.95 7.78
C GLN A 114 8.95 7.77 7.21
N ALA A 115 8.57 7.83 5.92
CA ALA A 115 7.90 6.73 5.23
C ALA A 115 8.80 5.48 5.14
N GLN A 116 10.09 5.69 4.90
CA GLN A 116 11.06 4.58 4.88
C GLN A 116 11.16 3.92 6.26
N ALA A 117 11.25 4.69 7.34
CA ALA A 117 11.34 4.16 8.70
C ALA A 117 10.12 3.32 9.07
N VAL A 118 8.91 3.78 8.71
CA VAL A 118 7.67 3.03 8.94
C VAL A 118 7.69 1.73 8.13
N PHE A 119 8.10 1.78 6.86
CA PHE A 119 8.21 0.57 6.04
C PHE A 119 9.15 -0.48 6.65
N GLU A 120 10.31 -0.06 7.17
CA GLU A 120 11.26 -0.98 7.81
C GLU A 120 10.67 -1.65 9.06
N ARG A 121 9.89 -0.91 9.85
CA ARG A 121 9.18 -1.45 11.02
C ARG A 121 8.10 -2.45 10.59
N VAL A 122 7.25 -2.09 9.63
CA VAL A 122 6.22 -3.00 9.07
C VAL A 122 6.88 -4.28 8.56
N ARG A 123 7.97 -4.16 7.80
CA ARG A 123 8.68 -5.32 7.26
C ARG A 123 9.28 -6.19 8.37
N THR A 124 9.67 -5.61 9.49
CA THR A 124 10.21 -6.36 10.64
C THR A 124 9.09 -7.06 11.42
N ALA A 125 7.91 -6.43 11.55
CA ALA A 125 6.76 -6.98 12.25
C ALA A 125 6.01 -8.06 11.44
N HIS A 126 5.94 -7.90 10.10
CA HIS A 126 5.14 -8.77 9.21
C HIS A 126 5.95 -9.50 8.13
N GLY A 127 7.28 -9.48 8.20
CA GLY A 127 8.20 -10.16 7.26
C GLY A 127 8.43 -11.61 7.63
#